data_AF-A0A1Q6DHX7-F1
#
_entry.id   AF-A0A1Q6DHX7-F1
#
_cell.length_a   1.000
_cell.length_b   1.000
_cell.length_c   1.000
_cell.angle_alpha   90.00
_cell.angle_beta   90.00
_cell.angle_gamma   90.00
#
_symmetry.space_group_name_H-M   'P 1'
#
loop_
_entity.id
_entity.type
_entity.pdbx_description
1 polymer ?
#
loop_
_entity_poly.entity_id
_entity_poly.type
_entity_poly.pdbx_seq_one_letter_code
_entity_poly.pdbx_strand_id
1 'polypeptide(L)'
;MGMEQKFYNDAKQGWFWYREPAPEPEEETELPATRPLPTLTDYSTEQLWDMHPDDFQALLMEFQKKAVQKPTEQNVLEYLTMQDMARRKAAVYANVASYVLQKNAGLDMGRDYPVTAPGVIARVKMQKEEIAATIQTAAEDHALLYFYSPDCPYCTEQQQILRFFTDHYGWQVKSIDVGENPGVAARFNITITPTLLLIGKGREEYIPVASGVVALDELERRLYRSIRLLNGQITPQGYSVYDFQKGGGLDPESILLKP
;
A
#
# COMPACT_ATOMS: atom_id res chain seq x y z
N MET A 1 54.48 57.94 -4.66
CA MET A 1 54.70 57.38 -3.31
C MET A 1 53.34 57.26 -2.65
N GLY A 2 52.92 56.03 -2.35
CA GLY A 2 51.81 55.72 -1.44
C GLY A 2 50.38 55.86 -2.00
N MET A 3 49.75 54.74 -2.34
CA MET A 3 48.51 54.27 -1.68
C MET A 3 48.17 52.86 -2.19
N GLU A 4 49.14 51.96 -2.03
CA GLU A 4 48.98 50.50 -2.09
C GLU A 4 48.38 49.97 -0.77
N GLN A 5 47.44 50.73 -0.17
CA GLN A 5 46.94 50.48 1.19
C GLN A 5 45.47 50.03 1.26
N LYS A 6 44.75 49.93 0.14
CA LYS A 6 43.35 49.43 0.20
C LYS A 6 43.25 47.91 0.33
N PHE A 7 44.27 47.14 -0.07
CA PHE A 7 44.19 45.68 -0.05
C PHE A 7 44.50 45.08 1.32
N TYR A 8 45.36 45.71 2.13
CA TYR A 8 45.78 45.20 3.45
C TYR A 8 44.89 45.67 4.62
N ASN A 9 44.02 46.67 4.41
CA ASN A 9 43.12 47.19 5.44
C ASN A 9 41.74 46.53 5.45
N ASP A 10 41.39 45.72 4.45
CA ASP A 10 40.19 44.91 4.49
C ASP A 10 40.48 43.63 5.29
N ALA A 11 39.94 43.57 6.51
CA ALA A 11 39.95 42.36 7.31
C ALA A 11 39.37 41.20 6.48
N LYS A 12 40.12 40.10 6.35
CA LYS A 12 39.76 38.91 5.56
C LYS A 12 38.34 38.45 5.89
N GLN A 13 37.37 38.81 5.05
CA GLN A 13 35.96 38.40 5.21
C GLN A 13 35.84 36.92 4.84
N GLY A 14 35.58 36.07 5.82
CA GLY A 14 35.33 34.65 5.63
C GLY A 14 33.84 34.32 5.48
N TRP A 15 33.52 33.03 5.39
CA TRP A 15 32.17 32.50 5.15
C TRP A 15 31.12 32.95 6.20
N PHE A 16 31.54 33.26 7.43
CA PHE A 16 30.64 33.63 8.53
C PHE A 16 30.32 35.14 8.62
N TRP A 17 30.79 35.95 7.69
CA TRP A 17 30.48 37.39 7.66
C TRP A 17 29.22 37.62 6.84
N TYR A 18 28.09 37.82 7.53
CA TYR A 18 26.83 38.17 6.91
C TYR A 18 26.93 39.59 6.33
N ARG A 19 26.86 39.71 5.00
CA ARG A 19 26.55 40.99 4.35
C ARG A 19 25.05 41.04 4.23
N GLU A 20 24.43 42.06 4.83
CA GLU A 20 23.02 42.34 4.54
C GLU A 20 22.89 42.46 3.02
N PRO A 21 22.11 41.59 2.37
CA PRO A 21 21.84 41.76 0.95
C PRO A 21 21.24 43.14 0.76
N ALA A 22 21.61 43.82 -0.33
CA ALA A 22 20.95 45.07 -0.69
C ALA A 22 19.44 44.82 -0.61
N PRO A 23 18.66 45.70 0.05
CA PRO A 23 17.22 45.50 0.15
C PRO A 23 16.71 45.25 -1.25
N GLU A 24 16.15 44.06 -1.47
CA GLU A 24 15.44 43.79 -2.72
C GLU A 24 14.45 44.94 -2.86
N PRO A 25 14.32 45.56 -4.04
CA PRO A 25 13.27 46.54 -4.25
C PRO A 25 11.99 45.87 -3.77
N GLU A 26 11.31 46.49 -2.81
CA GLU A 26 9.99 46.07 -2.40
C GLU A 26 9.19 46.07 -3.71
N GLU A 27 8.98 44.90 -4.30
CA GLU A 27 7.84 44.71 -5.16
C GLU A 27 6.69 45.14 -4.27
N GLU A 28 6.05 46.25 -4.62
CA GLU A 28 4.74 46.56 -4.12
C GLU A 28 3.92 45.29 -4.37
N THR A 29 3.81 44.44 -3.35
CA THR A 29 2.78 43.43 -3.30
C THR A 29 1.51 44.23 -3.39
N GLU A 30 0.98 44.37 -4.60
CA GLU A 30 -0.39 44.79 -4.82
C GLU A 30 -1.20 43.95 -3.83
N LEU A 31 -1.80 44.63 -2.85
CA LEU A 31 -2.77 44.01 -1.95
C LEU A 31 -3.68 43.17 -2.84
N PRO A 32 -3.75 41.84 -2.66
CA PRO A 32 -4.47 41.00 -3.60
C PRO A 32 -5.88 41.58 -3.73
N ALA A 33 -6.23 42.00 -4.94
CA ALA A 33 -7.53 42.57 -5.26
C ALA A 33 -8.58 41.75 -4.52
N THR A 34 -9.42 42.41 -3.71
CA THR A 34 -10.46 41.75 -2.92
C THR A 34 -11.22 40.81 -3.83
N ARG A 35 -10.92 39.51 -3.73
CA ARG A 35 -11.48 38.52 -4.65
C ARG A 35 -12.99 38.57 -4.47
N PRO A 36 -13.79 38.80 -5.53
CA PRO A 36 -15.23 38.76 -5.40
C PRO A 36 -15.60 37.37 -4.85
N LEU A 37 -16.22 37.35 -3.68
CA LEU A 37 -16.62 36.10 -3.04
C LEU A 37 -17.94 35.64 -3.66
N PRO A 38 -18.05 34.38 -4.11
CA PRO A 38 -19.27 33.91 -4.74
C PRO A 38 -20.44 33.96 -3.75
N THR A 39 -21.64 34.21 -4.26
CA THR A 39 -22.89 34.09 -3.50
C THR A 39 -23.78 33.05 -4.16
N LEU A 40 -24.56 32.32 -3.35
CA LEU A 40 -25.45 31.29 -3.91
C LEU A 40 -26.51 31.85 -4.85
N THR A 41 -26.87 33.13 -4.70
CA THR A 41 -27.83 33.81 -5.57
C THR A 41 -27.34 33.98 -7.01
N ASP A 42 -26.03 33.85 -7.24
CA ASP A 42 -25.44 33.98 -8.58
C ASP A 42 -25.66 32.73 -9.44
N TYR A 43 -26.11 31.62 -8.83
CA TYR A 43 -26.22 30.32 -9.49
C TYR A 43 -27.61 29.71 -9.31
N SER A 44 -28.15 29.16 -10.39
CA SER A 44 -29.35 28.31 -10.32
C SER A 44 -28.99 26.90 -9.84
N THR A 45 -29.98 26.19 -9.29
CA THR A 45 -29.79 24.80 -8.84
C THR A 45 -29.44 23.89 -10.01
N GLU A 46 -30.08 24.09 -11.16
CA GLU A 46 -29.85 23.35 -12.40
C GLU A 46 -28.44 23.60 -12.95
N GLN A 47 -27.98 24.85 -12.95
CA GLN A 47 -26.62 25.20 -13.38
C GLN A 47 -25.58 24.49 -12.52
N LEU A 48 -25.72 24.54 -11.20
CA LEU A 48 -24.82 23.82 -10.29
C LEU A 48 -24.92 22.30 -10.45
N TRP A 49 -26.11 21.79 -10.79
CA TRP A 49 -26.35 20.37 -11.02
C TRP A 49 -25.67 19.83 -12.28
N ASP A 50 -25.69 20.59 -13.37
CA ASP A 50 -25.11 20.17 -14.66
C ASP A 50 -23.65 20.64 -14.85
N MET A 51 -23.12 21.45 -13.93
CA MET A 51 -21.73 21.91 -13.93
C MET A 51 -20.72 20.74 -13.94
N HIS A 52 -19.63 20.91 -14.70
CA HIS A 52 -18.52 19.97 -14.75
C HIS A 52 -17.94 19.73 -13.33
N PRO A 53 -17.53 18.50 -12.97
CA PRO A 53 -17.05 18.19 -11.63
C PRO A 53 -15.89 19.06 -11.14
N ASP A 54 -14.92 19.36 -12.02
CA ASP A 54 -13.75 20.17 -11.66
C ASP A 54 -14.13 21.61 -11.34
N ASP A 55 -15.04 22.21 -12.13
CA ASP A 55 -15.52 23.58 -11.91
C ASP A 55 -16.36 23.65 -10.63
N PHE A 56 -17.24 22.66 -10.42
CA PHE A 56 -18.05 22.57 -9.22
C PHE A 56 -17.18 22.37 -7.96
N GLN A 57 -16.12 21.57 -8.04
CA GLN A 57 -15.17 21.40 -6.95
C GLN A 57 -14.45 22.71 -6.63
N ALA A 58 -13.98 23.43 -7.65
CA ALA A 58 -13.33 24.73 -7.46
C ALA A 58 -14.29 25.71 -6.75
N LEU A 59 -15.54 25.80 -7.21
CA LEU A 59 -16.56 26.66 -6.62
C LEU A 59 -16.89 26.26 -5.16
N LEU A 60 -17.06 24.96 -4.88
CA LEU A 60 -17.28 24.45 -3.53
C LEU A 60 -16.14 24.86 -2.58
N MET A 61 -14.89 24.79 -3.05
CA MET A 61 -13.73 25.23 -2.27
C MET A 61 -13.72 26.74 -2.03
N GLU A 62 -14.23 27.56 -2.94
CA GLU A 62 -14.40 28.99 -2.72
C GLU A 62 -15.43 29.30 -1.63
N PHE A 63 -16.60 28.63 -1.67
CA PHE A 63 -17.59 28.73 -0.59
C PHE A 63 -17.03 28.25 0.75
N GLN A 64 -16.23 27.19 0.76
CA GLN A 64 -15.54 26.73 1.97
C GLN A 64 -14.59 27.80 2.51
N LYS A 65 -13.73 28.37 1.66
CA LYS A 65 -12.80 29.44 2.04
C LYS A 65 -13.52 30.67 2.57
N LYS A 66 -14.64 31.06 1.95
CA LYS A 66 -15.53 32.15 2.40
C LYS A 66 -16.05 31.89 3.82
N ALA A 67 -16.57 30.68 4.06
CA ALA A 67 -17.08 30.28 5.37
C ALA A 67 -15.98 30.22 6.46
N VAL A 68 -14.79 29.75 6.10
CA VAL A 68 -13.63 29.71 7.03
C VAL A 68 -13.10 31.10 7.32
N GLN A 69 -13.00 31.97 6.31
CA GLN A 69 -12.50 33.34 6.48
C GLN A 69 -13.45 34.18 7.36
N LYS A 70 -14.76 34.00 7.20
CA LYS A 70 -15.79 34.71 7.98
C LYS A 70 -16.93 33.73 8.34
N PRO A 71 -16.89 33.12 9.54
CA PRO A 71 -17.86 32.09 9.95
C PRO A 71 -19.18 32.69 10.44
N THR A 72 -19.87 33.43 9.55
CA THR A 72 -21.25 33.89 9.78
C THR A 72 -22.23 32.77 9.43
N GLU A 73 -23.41 32.76 10.06
CA GLU A 73 -24.48 31.80 9.77
C GLU A 73 -24.79 31.67 8.27
N GLN A 74 -24.90 32.79 7.56
CA GLN A 74 -25.17 32.81 6.11
C GLN A 74 -24.06 32.15 5.29
N ASN A 75 -22.78 32.50 5.51
CA ASN A 75 -21.66 31.90 4.78
C ASN A 75 -21.56 30.39 5.01
N VAL A 76 -21.83 29.94 6.25
CA VAL A 76 -21.82 28.50 6.57
C VAL A 76 -23.01 27.80 5.91
N LEU A 77 -24.19 28.41 5.92
CA LEU A 77 -25.39 27.89 5.23
C LEU A 77 -25.14 27.70 3.73
N GLU A 78 -24.51 28.69 3.08
CA GLU A 78 -24.18 28.64 1.67
C GLU A 78 -23.23 27.49 1.34
N TYR A 79 -22.16 27.35 2.13
CA TYR A 79 -21.23 26.22 1.99
C TYR A 79 -21.91 24.87 2.23
N LEU A 80 -22.74 24.74 3.27
CA LEU A 80 -23.45 23.50 3.58
C LEU A 80 -24.45 23.12 2.49
N THR A 81 -25.06 24.10 1.82
CA THR A 81 -25.96 23.87 0.69
C THR A 81 -25.19 23.34 -0.53
N MET A 82 -24.02 23.92 -0.83
CA MET A 82 -23.12 23.40 -1.87
C MET A 82 -22.65 21.98 -1.55
N GLN A 83 -22.31 21.72 -0.28
CA GLN A 83 -21.91 20.39 0.19
C GLN A 83 -23.06 19.38 0.06
N ASP A 84 -24.30 19.76 0.41
CA ASP A 84 -25.48 18.90 0.23
C ASP A 84 -25.72 18.56 -1.25
N MET A 85 -25.50 19.51 -2.15
CA MET A 85 -25.57 19.23 -3.59
C MET A 85 -24.51 18.22 -4.02
N ALA A 86 -23.26 18.38 -3.59
CA ALA A 86 -22.19 17.40 -3.84
C ALA A 86 -22.58 15.99 -3.35
N ARG A 87 -23.12 15.92 -2.13
CA ARG A 87 -23.61 14.68 -1.52
C ARG A 87 -24.73 14.04 -2.35
N ARG A 88 -25.68 14.83 -2.86
CA ARG A 88 -26.78 14.33 -3.72
C ARG A 88 -26.28 13.85 -5.09
N LYS A 89 -25.35 14.56 -5.73
CA LYS A 89 -24.71 14.10 -6.97
C LYS A 89 -24.02 12.76 -6.77
N ALA A 90 -23.26 12.61 -5.68
CA ALA A 90 -22.61 11.36 -5.33
C ALA A 90 -23.63 10.22 -5.11
N ALA A 91 -24.77 10.50 -4.48
CA ALA A 91 -25.85 9.51 -4.31
C ALA A 91 -26.47 9.06 -5.65
N VAL A 92 -26.69 9.99 -6.59
CA VAL A 92 -27.17 9.65 -7.95
C VAL A 92 -26.16 8.77 -8.68
N TYR A 93 -24.88 9.13 -8.65
CA TYR A 93 -23.81 8.30 -9.22
C TYR A 93 -23.80 6.89 -8.60
N ALA A 94 -23.85 6.78 -7.27
CA ALA A 94 -23.84 5.50 -6.57
C ALA A 94 -25.02 4.60 -6.98
N ASN A 95 -26.21 5.18 -7.16
CA ASN A 95 -27.39 4.45 -7.63
C ASN A 95 -27.20 3.91 -9.06
N VAL A 96 -26.72 4.76 -9.98
CA VAL A 96 -26.49 4.35 -11.38
C VAL A 96 -25.35 3.33 -11.45
N ALA A 97 -24.27 3.52 -10.70
CA ALA A 97 -23.15 2.58 -10.63
C ALA A 97 -23.62 1.21 -10.12
N SER A 98 -24.46 1.17 -9.08
CA SER A 98 -25.04 -0.08 -8.57
C SER A 98 -25.87 -0.82 -9.63
N TYR A 99 -26.68 -0.09 -10.40
CA TYR A 99 -27.45 -0.65 -11.51
C TYR A 99 -26.56 -1.17 -12.65
N VAL A 100 -25.49 -0.43 -12.98
CA VAL A 100 -24.52 -0.83 -14.01
C VAL A 100 -23.78 -2.09 -13.58
N LEU A 101 -23.33 -2.19 -12.33
CA LEU A 101 -22.68 -3.38 -11.78
C LEU A 101 -23.62 -4.60 -11.84
N GLN A 102 -24.89 -4.44 -11.50
CA GLN A 102 -25.89 -5.51 -11.58
C GLN A 102 -26.06 -6.05 -13.00
N LYS A 103 -25.98 -5.19 -14.02
CA LYS A 103 -26.06 -5.59 -15.44
C LYS A 103 -24.77 -6.18 -15.98
N ASN A 104 -23.63 -5.83 -15.37
CA ASN A 104 -22.30 -6.18 -15.86
C ASN A 104 -21.56 -6.99 -14.80
N ALA A 105 -21.95 -8.25 -14.63
CA ALA A 105 -21.42 -9.14 -13.59
C ALA A 105 -19.88 -9.30 -13.62
N GLY A 106 -19.21 -9.08 -14.77
CA GLY A 106 -17.76 -9.10 -14.87
C GLY A 106 -17.03 -7.94 -14.17
N LEU A 107 -17.75 -6.87 -13.82
CA LEU A 107 -17.23 -5.75 -13.01
C LEU A 107 -17.52 -5.93 -11.52
N ASP A 108 -18.36 -6.90 -11.16
CA ASP A 108 -18.74 -7.16 -9.78
C ASP A 108 -17.73 -8.09 -9.10
N MET A 109 -17.19 -7.63 -7.97
CA MET A 109 -16.23 -8.36 -7.15
C MET A 109 -16.90 -9.44 -6.28
N GLY A 110 -18.24 -9.49 -6.24
CA GLY A 110 -19.00 -10.42 -5.40
C GLY A 110 -18.72 -11.90 -5.66
N ARG A 111 -18.29 -12.26 -6.88
CA ARG A 111 -17.85 -13.62 -7.23
C ARG A 111 -16.58 -14.01 -6.46
N ASP A 112 -15.58 -13.13 -6.44
CA ASP A 112 -14.24 -13.45 -5.92
C ASP A 112 -14.03 -13.02 -4.47
N TYR A 113 -14.79 -12.02 -4.04
CA TYR A 113 -14.75 -11.43 -2.70
C TYR A 113 -16.15 -11.14 -2.15
N PRO A 114 -16.96 -12.18 -1.90
CA PRO A 114 -18.26 -11.98 -1.25
C PRO A 114 -18.09 -11.41 0.16
N VAL A 115 -18.89 -10.40 0.48
CA VAL A 115 -18.88 -9.67 1.77
C VAL A 115 -20.00 -10.11 2.72
N THR A 116 -20.96 -10.90 2.24
CA THR A 116 -22.05 -11.45 3.07
C THR A 116 -21.53 -12.61 3.92
N ALA A 117 -22.08 -12.80 5.13
CA ALA A 117 -21.55 -13.78 6.08
C ALA A 117 -21.40 -15.21 5.51
N PRO A 118 -22.40 -15.80 4.80
CA PRO A 118 -22.23 -17.11 4.19
C PRO A 118 -21.11 -17.14 3.14
N GLY A 119 -20.98 -16.07 2.35
CA GLY A 119 -19.94 -15.94 1.35
C GLY A 119 -18.54 -15.80 1.95
N VAL A 120 -18.39 -15.03 3.04
CA VAL A 120 -17.14 -14.91 3.80
C VAL A 120 -16.72 -16.28 4.35
N ILE A 121 -17.66 -17.03 4.94
CA ILE A 121 -17.39 -18.37 5.47
C ILE A 121 -16.91 -19.31 4.36
N ALA A 122 -17.62 -19.34 3.23
CA ALA A 122 -17.24 -20.16 2.07
C ALA A 122 -15.87 -19.77 1.52
N ARG A 123 -15.59 -18.47 1.36
CA ARG A 123 -14.31 -17.95 0.89
C ARG A 123 -13.15 -18.35 1.81
N VAL A 124 -13.30 -18.15 3.11
CA VAL A 124 -12.26 -18.52 4.10
C VAL A 124 -12.01 -20.02 4.09
N LYS A 125 -13.06 -20.83 3.94
CA LYS A 125 -12.93 -22.28 3.80
C LYS A 125 -12.12 -22.66 2.55
N MET A 126 -12.48 -22.12 1.38
CA MET A 126 -11.75 -22.36 0.13
C MET A 126 -10.27 -21.95 0.24
N GLN A 127 -9.99 -20.78 0.81
CA GLN A 127 -8.60 -20.33 1.03
C GLN A 127 -7.81 -21.29 1.90
N LYS A 128 -8.38 -21.76 3.02
CA LYS A 128 -7.71 -22.70 3.92
C LYS A 128 -7.46 -24.06 3.26
N GLU A 129 -8.45 -24.59 2.55
CA GLU A 129 -8.34 -25.87 1.84
C GLU A 129 -7.26 -25.80 0.75
N GLU A 130 -7.22 -24.72 -0.02
CA GLU A 130 -6.22 -24.53 -1.08
C GLU A 130 -4.80 -24.35 -0.53
N ILE A 131 -4.64 -23.56 0.54
CA ILE A 131 -3.35 -23.39 1.23
C ILE A 131 -2.86 -24.73 1.76
N ALA A 132 -3.70 -25.44 2.53
CA ALA A 132 -3.33 -26.71 3.14
C ALA A 132 -2.97 -27.77 2.09
N ALA A 133 -3.78 -27.89 1.03
CA ALA A 133 -3.53 -28.84 -0.06
C ALA A 133 -2.21 -28.55 -0.80
N THR A 134 -1.92 -27.27 -1.06
CA THR A 134 -0.66 -26.87 -1.72
C THR A 134 0.55 -27.19 -0.86
N ILE A 135 0.50 -26.86 0.43
CA ILE A 135 1.59 -27.15 1.38
C ILE A 135 1.79 -28.67 1.50
N GLN A 136 0.71 -29.43 1.66
CA GLN A 136 0.78 -30.89 1.82
C GLN A 136 1.37 -31.57 0.58
N THR A 137 0.95 -31.15 -0.62
CA THR A 137 1.47 -31.71 -1.89
C THR A 137 2.95 -31.38 -2.10
N ALA A 138 3.39 -30.21 -1.64
CA ALA A 138 4.77 -29.77 -1.82
C ALA A 138 5.78 -30.41 -0.85
N ALA A 139 5.34 -31.17 0.16
CA ALA A 139 6.19 -31.70 1.22
C ALA A 139 7.30 -32.65 0.73
N GLU A 140 7.10 -33.33 -0.41
CA GLU A 140 8.10 -34.27 -0.97
C GLU A 140 9.23 -33.56 -1.75
N ASP A 141 8.91 -32.39 -2.32
CA ASP A 141 9.78 -31.68 -3.26
C ASP A 141 10.29 -30.34 -2.74
N HIS A 142 9.84 -29.90 -1.57
CA HIS A 142 10.23 -28.65 -0.94
C HIS A 142 10.66 -28.86 0.50
N ALA A 143 11.54 -27.98 0.97
CA ALA A 143 11.98 -27.96 2.36
C ALA A 143 12.15 -26.53 2.85
N LEU A 144 12.18 -26.36 4.18
CA LEU A 144 12.50 -25.10 4.82
C LEU A 144 13.92 -25.13 5.38
N LEU A 145 14.69 -24.07 5.14
CA LEU A 145 15.90 -23.77 5.88
C LEU A 145 15.55 -22.79 6.99
N TYR A 146 15.86 -23.15 8.24
CA TYR A 146 15.61 -22.33 9.42
C TYR A 146 16.93 -21.84 10.02
N PHE A 147 17.26 -20.59 9.76
CA PHE A 147 18.44 -19.93 10.31
C PHE A 147 18.12 -19.34 11.68
N TYR A 148 18.88 -19.74 12.70
CA TYR A 148 18.69 -19.31 14.07
C TYR A 148 20.04 -19.03 14.76
N SER A 149 19.96 -18.42 15.94
CA SER A 149 21.09 -18.27 16.87
C SER A 149 20.65 -18.75 18.26
N PRO A 150 21.50 -19.41 19.06
CA PRO A 150 21.15 -19.84 20.42
C PRO A 150 20.79 -18.68 21.36
N ASP A 151 21.40 -17.51 21.15
CA ASP A 151 21.19 -16.32 21.99
C ASP A 151 19.96 -15.48 21.56
N CYS A 152 19.18 -15.97 20.59
CA CYS A 152 18.03 -15.28 20.02
C CYS A 152 16.72 -15.73 20.70
N PRO A 153 16.08 -14.91 21.56
CA PRO A 153 14.85 -15.30 22.25
C PRO A 153 13.68 -15.52 21.28
N TYR A 154 13.63 -14.75 20.19
CA TYR A 154 12.65 -14.90 19.12
C TYR A 154 12.74 -16.25 18.39
N CYS A 155 13.93 -16.86 18.37
CA CYS A 155 14.17 -18.13 17.71
C CYS A 155 13.54 -19.28 18.50
N THR A 156 13.48 -19.18 19.83
CA THR A 156 12.74 -20.13 20.69
C THR A 156 11.24 -20.11 20.39
N GLU A 157 10.65 -18.94 20.24
CA GLU A 157 9.22 -18.80 19.90
C GLU A 157 8.93 -19.35 18.50
N GLN A 158 9.76 -18.99 17.51
CA GLN A 158 9.58 -19.48 16.13
C GLN A 158 9.73 -21.00 16.03
N GLN A 159 10.61 -21.60 16.83
CA GLN A 159 10.80 -23.06 16.85
C GLN A 159 9.54 -23.80 17.30
N GLN A 160 8.79 -23.25 18.27
CA GLN A 160 7.52 -23.85 18.70
C GLN A 160 6.49 -23.85 17.58
N ILE A 161 6.38 -22.73 16.84
CA ILE A 161 5.49 -22.59 15.70
C ILE A 161 5.87 -23.57 14.58
N LEU A 162 7.17 -23.70 14.29
CA LEU A 162 7.68 -24.65 13.30
C LEU A 162 7.37 -26.09 13.68
N ARG A 163 7.40 -26.43 14.98
CA ARG A 163 7.03 -27.76 15.45
C ARG A 163 5.57 -28.08 15.13
N PHE A 164 4.64 -27.15 15.40
CA PHE A 164 3.23 -27.34 14.99
C PHE A 164 3.09 -27.52 13.48
N PHE A 165 3.84 -26.73 12.70
CA PHE A 165 3.85 -26.85 11.24
C PHE A 165 4.36 -28.22 10.77
N THR A 166 5.49 -28.70 11.30
CA THR A 166 6.05 -30.01 10.93
C THR A 166 5.16 -31.16 11.39
N ASP A 167 4.58 -31.07 12.59
CA ASP A 167 3.68 -32.10 13.12
C ASP A 167 2.39 -32.18 12.30
N HIS A 168 1.91 -31.06 11.76
CA HIS A 168 0.69 -31.01 10.95
C HIS A 168 0.91 -31.46 9.50
N TYR A 169 1.96 -30.98 8.83
CA TYR A 169 2.18 -31.22 7.40
C TYR A 169 3.26 -32.25 7.07
N GLY A 170 4.05 -32.72 8.04
CA GLY A 170 5.15 -33.65 7.80
C GLY A 170 6.34 -33.05 7.03
N TRP A 171 6.51 -31.73 7.07
CA TRP A 171 7.52 -31.03 6.29
C TRP A 171 8.94 -31.20 6.84
N GLN A 172 9.92 -31.20 5.92
CA GLN A 172 11.33 -31.16 6.28
C GLN A 172 11.78 -29.72 6.59
N VAL A 173 12.30 -29.52 7.81
CA VAL A 173 12.88 -28.24 8.24
C VAL A 173 14.32 -28.49 8.68
N LYS A 174 15.28 -27.88 7.98
CA LYS A 174 16.70 -27.94 8.33
C LYS A 174 17.08 -26.71 9.15
N SER A 175 17.28 -26.90 10.45
CA SER A 175 17.80 -25.87 11.34
C SER A 175 19.31 -25.66 11.12
N ILE A 176 19.73 -24.41 11.03
CA ILE A 176 21.11 -23.98 10.80
C ILE A 176 21.45 -22.88 11.80
N ASP A 177 22.42 -23.14 12.67
CA ASP A 177 22.98 -22.13 13.56
C ASP A 177 23.90 -21.20 12.74
N VAL A 178 23.60 -19.90 12.74
CA VAL A 178 24.36 -18.89 12.00
C VAL A 178 25.76 -18.65 12.57
N GLY A 179 25.96 -18.89 13.87
CA GLY A 179 27.24 -18.76 14.55
C GLY A 179 28.18 -19.93 14.26
N GLU A 180 27.65 -21.16 14.24
CA GLU A 180 28.42 -22.35 13.89
C GLU A 180 28.67 -22.47 12.37
N ASN A 181 27.76 -21.96 11.54
CA ASN A 181 27.81 -22.08 10.08
C ASN A 181 27.82 -20.72 9.36
N PRO A 182 28.80 -19.82 9.65
CA PRO A 182 28.80 -18.46 9.11
C PRO A 182 28.93 -18.42 7.58
N GLY A 183 29.63 -19.39 6.97
CA GLY A 183 29.74 -19.49 5.51
C GLY A 183 28.40 -19.81 4.82
N VAL A 184 27.54 -20.62 5.45
CA VAL A 184 26.21 -20.92 4.91
C VAL A 184 25.29 -19.73 5.07
N ALA A 185 25.31 -19.07 6.24
CA ALA A 185 24.56 -17.83 6.47
C ALA A 185 24.95 -16.74 5.45
N ALA A 186 26.25 -16.55 5.19
CA ALA A 186 26.74 -15.61 4.19
C ALA A 186 26.29 -15.95 2.77
N ARG A 187 26.29 -17.24 2.38
CA ARG A 187 25.82 -17.70 1.06
C ARG A 187 24.36 -17.29 0.79
N PHE A 188 23.51 -17.37 1.79
CA PHE A 188 22.09 -17.01 1.68
C PHE A 188 21.80 -15.55 2.08
N ASN A 189 22.85 -14.75 2.34
CA ASN A 189 22.76 -13.37 2.79
C ASN A 189 21.87 -13.18 4.04
N ILE A 190 22.01 -14.08 5.01
CA ILE A 190 21.26 -14.05 6.27
C ILE A 190 21.88 -13.01 7.20
N THR A 191 21.15 -11.93 7.45
CA THR A 191 21.57 -10.84 8.35
C THR A 191 20.80 -10.81 9.67
N ILE A 192 19.63 -11.45 9.72
CA ILE A 192 18.74 -11.45 10.89
C ILE A 192 18.24 -12.87 11.19
N THR A 193 18.04 -13.16 12.47
CA THR A 193 17.47 -14.43 12.97
C THR A 193 16.24 -14.16 13.83
N PRO A 194 15.19 -15.00 13.78
CA PRO A 194 15.07 -16.18 12.91
C PRO A 194 14.82 -15.81 11.44
N THR A 195 15.35 -16.60 10.50
CA THR A 195 15.00 -16.48 9.07
C THR A 195 14.62 -17.84 8.49
N LEU A 196 13.52 -17.86 7.73
CA LEU A 196 13.02 -19.05 7.04
C LEU A 196 13.13 -18.86 5.53
N LEU A 197 13.79 -19.81 4.86
CA LEU A 197 13.84 -19.88 3.40
C LEU A 197 13.13 -21.13 2.91
N LEU A 198 12.32 -20.97 1.86
CA LEU A 198 11.81 -22.09 1.07
C LEU A 198 12.82 -22.46 -0.01
N ILE A 199 13.11 -23.74 -0.13
CA ILE A 199 13.90 -24.32 -1.21
C ILE A 199 13.12 -25.44 -1.91
N GLY A 200 13.42 -25.66 -3.18
CA GLY A 200 12.87 -26.76 -3.98
C GLY A 200 13.94 -27.76 -4.40
N LYS A 201 13.57 -29.02 -4.52
CA LYS A 201 14.44 -30.11 -4.94
C LYS A 201 14.95 -29.87 -6.37
N GLY A 202 16.27 -29.91 -6.55
CA GLY A 202 16.92 -29.70 -7.85
C GLY A 202 16.89 -28.25 -8.36
N ARG A 203 16.54 -27.29 -7.50
CA ARG A 203 16.50 -25.86 -7.82
C ARG A 203 17.56 -25.12 -7.02
N GLU A 204 18.19 -24.11 -7.63
CA GLU A 204 19.12 -23.23 -6.91
C GLU A 204 18.41 -22.03 -6.30
N GLU A 205 17.23 -21.69 -6.83
CA GLU A 205 16.39 -20.60 -6.35
C GLU A 205 15.81 -20.91 -4.97
N TYR A 206 15.78 -19.88 -4.14
CA TYR A 206 15.17 -19.91 -2.81
C TYR A 206 14.33 -18.67 -2.60
N ILE A 207 13.32 -18.77 -1.75
CA ILE A 207 12.43 -17.65 -1.42
C ILE A 207 12.45 -17.41 0.09
N PRO A 208 12.79 -16.20 0.56
CA PRO A 208 12.61 -15.82 1.96
C PRO A 208 11.12 -15.82 2.33
N VAL A 209 10.73 -16.72 3.23
CA VAL A 209 9.35 -16.86 3.69
C VAL A 209 9.12 -16.00 4.93
N ALA A 210 10.10 -15.93 5.82
CA ALA A 210 10.02 -15.09 7.00
C ALA A 210 11.40 -14.59 7.42
N SER A 211 11.43 -13.37 7.93
CA SER A 211 12.59 -12.81 8.63
C SER A 211 12.05 -12.13 9.90
N GLY A 212 12.35 -12.72 11.04
CA GLY A 212 11.63 -12.51 12.30
C GLY A 212 10.56 -13.57 12.57
N VAL A 213 9.90 -13.46 13.73
CA VAL A 213 8.86 -14.40 14.15
C VAL A 213 7.58 -14.18 13.35
N VAL A 214 6.97 -15.27 12.89
CA VAL A 214 5.67 -15.26 12.19
C VAL A 214 4.72 -16.29 12.78
N ALA A 215 3.44 -15.94 12.84
CA ALA A 215 2.37 -16.86 13.23
C ALA A 215 2.19 -17.99 12.20
N LEU A 216 1.61 -19.11 12.62
CA LEU A 216 1.43 -20.29 11.76
C LEU A 216 0.62 -19.97 10.50
N ASP A 217 -0.49 -19.25 10.64
CA ASP A 217 -1.38 -18.91 9.52
C ASP A 217 -0.70 -18.00 8.50
N GLU A 218 0.17 -17.10 8.95
CA GLU A 218 0.98 -16.25 8.09
C GLU A 218 2.09 -17.05 7.40
N LEU A 219 2.75 -17.95 8.12
CA LEU A 219 3.74 -18.88 7.55
C LEU A 219 3.10 -19.72 6.44
N GLU A 220 1.92 -20.29 6.67
CA GLU A 220 1.17 -21.08 5.69
C GLU A 220 0.81 -20.25 4.45
N ARG A 221 0.28 -19.04 4.62
CA ARG A 221 -0.05 -18.14 3.50
C ARG A 221 1.18 -17.80 2.66
N ARG A 222 2.32 -17.50 3.31
CA ARG A 222 3.57 -17.18 2.61
C ARG A 222 4.14 -18.39 1.90
N LEU A 223 4.08 -19.58 2.51
CA LEU A 223 4.49 -20.83 1.88
C LEU A 223 3.65 -21.14 0.65
N TYR A 224 2.33 -21.08 0.76
CA TYR A 224 1.41 -21.30 -0.35
C TYR A 224 1.79 -20.44 -1.58
N ARG A 225 2.03 -19.13 -1.38
CA ARG A 225 2.43 -18.22 -2.47
C ARG A 225 3.84 -18.52 -2.98
N SER A 226 4.78 -18.76 -2.07
CA SER A 226 6.19 -19.02 -2.41
C SER A 226 6.36 -20.33 -3.19
N ILE A 227 5.64 -21.40 -2.81
CA ILE A 227 5.62 -22.68 -3.52
C ILE A 227 5.11 -22.48 -4.95
N ARG A 228 3.97 -21.79 -5.10
CA ARG A 228 3.39 -21.51 -6.42
C ARG A 228 4.33 -20.68 -7.29
N LEU A 229 5.00 -19.69 -6.71
CA LEU A 229 5.97 -18.86 -7.41
C LEU A 229 7.21 -19.67 -7.82
N LEU A 230 7.78 -20.45 -6.90
CA LEU A 230 8.95 -21.30 -7.17
C LEU A 230 8.62 -22.33 -8.26
N ASN A 231 7.42 -22.90 -8.24
CA ASN A 231 6.96 -23.85 -9.25
C ASN A 231 6.62 -23.21 -10.60
N GLY A 232 6.67 -21.89 -10.74
CA GLY A 232 6.30 -21.18 -11.97
C GLY A 232 4.80 -21.19 -12.26
N GLN A 233 3.96 -21.46 -11.24
CA GLN A 233 2.50 -21.49 -11.38
C GLN A 233 1.87 -20.10 -11.31
N ILE A 234 2.60 -19.13 -10.75
CA ILE A 234 2.21 -17.72 -10.66
C ILE A 234 3.41 -16.82 -10.94
N THR A 235 3.11 -15.58 -11.31
CA THR A 235 4.08 -14.49 -11.41
C THR A 235 4.09 -13.65 -10.12
N PRO A 236 5.10 -12.79 -9.90
CA PRO A 236 5.05 -11.81 -8.82
C PRO A 236 3.83 -10.87 -8.88
N GLN A 237 3.26 -10.63 -10.07
CA GLN A 237 2.06 -9.84 -10.27
C GLN A 237 0.81 -10.57 -9.76
N GLY A 238 0.74 -11.89 -9.94
CA GLY A 238 -0.30 -12.76 -9.40
C GLY A 238 -0.06 -13.28 -7.98
N TYR A 239 0.91 -12.73 -7.24
CA TYR A 239 1.43 -13.34 -6.00
C TYR A 239 0.37 -13.63 -4.92
N SER A 240 -0.70 -12.81 -4.86
CA SER A 240 -1.75 -12.94 -3.84
C SER A 240 -3.03 -13.61 -4.33
N VAL A 241 -3.10 -14.00 -5.60
CA VAL A 241 -4.32 -14.52 -6.24
C VAL A 241 -4.48 -16.00 -5.93
N TYR A 242 -5.62 -16.37 -5.37
CA TYR A 242 -5.98 -17.78 -5.15
C TYR A 242 -6.46 -18.43 -6.45
N ASP A 243 -6.33 -19.76 -6.59
CA ASP A 243 -6.72 -20.46 -7.82
C ASP A 243 -8.21 -20.31 -8.12
N PHE A 244 -9.08 -20.29 -7.08
CA PHE A 244 -10.52 -20.04 -7.29
C PHE A 244 -10.85 -18.60 -7.72
N GLN A 245 -9.90 -17.67 -7.64
CA GLN A 245 -10.05 -16.26 -8.02
C GLN A 245 -9.46 -15.95 -9.40
N LYS A 246 -8.77 -16.90 -10.04
CA LYS A 246 -8.19 -16.73 -11.38
C LYS A 246 -9.26 -16.39 -12.41
N GLY A 247 -8.97 -15.43 -13.28
CA GLY A 247 -9.92 -14.93 -14.27
C GLY A 247 -11.10 -14.15 -13.68
N GLY A 248 -11.04 -13.80 -12.39
CA GLY A 248 -11.99 -12.94 -11.71
C GLY A 248 -11.48 -11.49 -11.58
N GLY A 249 -12.28 -10.62 -10.98
CA GLY A 249 -11.92 -9.22 -10.75
C GLY A 249 -10.77 -9.01 -9.76
N LEU A 250 -10.43 -10.02 -8.95
CA LEU A 250 -9.25 -10.01 -8.08
C LEU A 250 -7.95 -10.49 -8.74
N ASP A 251 -8.04 -10.99 -9.97
CA ASP A 251 -6.87 -11.40 -10.75
C ASP A 251 -6.43 -10.22 -11.65
N PRO A 252 -5.31 -9.54 -11.34
CA PRO A 252 -4.87 -8.37 -12.10
C PRO A 252 -4.45 -8.72 -13.53
N GLU A 253 -4.03 -9.97 -13.78
CA GLU A 253 -3.60 -10.40 -15.10
C GLU A 253 -4.79 -10.80 -16.00
N SER A 254 -5.97 -11.05 -15.41
CA SER A 254 -7.17 -11.48 -16.14
C SER A 254 -7.61 -10.52 -17.24
N ILE A 255 -7.37 -9.21 -17.08
CA ILE A 255 -7.73 -8.18 -18.06
C ILE A 255 -6.78 -8.20 -19.26
N LEU A 256 -5.54 -8.69 -19.09
CA LEU A 256 -4.53 -8.75 -20.13
C LEU A 256 -4.70 -9.98 -21.03
N LEU A 257 -5.35 -11.02 -20.51
CA LEU A 257 -5.72 -12.22 -21.25
C LEU A 257 -6.95 -11.87 -22.10
N LYS A 258 -6.72 -11.41 -23.33
CA LYS A 258 -7.81 -11.23 -24.31
C LYS A 258 -8.59 -12.55 -24.45
N PRO A 259 -9.94 -12.48 -24.56
CA PRO A 259 -10.77 -13.67 -24.78
C PRO A 259 -10.45 -14.37 -26.10
#